data_AF-A0A2B7YHH2-F1
#
_entry.id   AF-A0A2B7YHH2-F1
#
_cell.length_a   1.000
_cell.length_b   1.000
_cell.length_c   1.000
_cell.angle_alpha   90.00
_cell.angle_beta   90.00
_cell.angle_gamma   90.00
#
_symmetry.space_group_name_H-M   'P 1'
#
loop_
_entity.id
_entity.type
_entity.pdbx_description
1 polymer ?
#
loop_
_entity_poly.entity_id
_entity_poly.type
_entity_poly.pdbx_seq_one_letter_code
_entity_poly.pdbx_strand_id
1 'polypeptide(L)'
;MEQMTHRQELFIQEYIKTGNATSSAIKAGYSERTAKSIGQRLLTFVDIKKRIEELSQKIACNSIMTAKERQEYLTKLINAADVKVSDKLKALDILNKMTGEYIQKVEVNGELKTEDPFKNLTTDELRKIIFDN
;
A
#
# COMPACT_ATOMS: atom_id res chain seq x y z
N MET A 1 -18.70 17.35 -17.71
CA MET A 1 -17.25 17.04 -17.64
C MET A 1 -16.75 17.01 -19.05
N GLU A 2 -15.82 17.91 -19.40
CA GLU A 2 -15.21 17.88 -20.74
C GLU A 2 -14.42 16.59 -20.90
N GLN A 3 -14.65 15.89 -22.00
CA GLN A 3 -13.96 14.65 -22.30
C GLN A 3 -12.52 14.96 -22.70
N MET A 4 -11.56 14.36 -22.00
CA MET A 4 -10.14 14.59 -22.26
C MET A 4 -9.77 14.15 -23.67
N THR A 5 -9.07 15.03 -24.39
CA THR A 5 -8.64 14.75 -25.76
C THR A 5 -7.49 13.74 -25.78
N HIS A 6 -7.35 13.00 -26.88
CA HIS A 6 -6.25 12.05 -27.06
C HIS A 6 -4.86 12.67 -26.86
N ARG A 7 -4.66 13.92 -27.32
CA ARG A 7 -3.40 14.65 -27.15
C ARG A 7 -3.13 15.01 -25.68
N GLN A 8 -4.16 15.34 -24.90
CA GLN A 8 -4.00 15.60 -23.46
C GLN A 8 -3.64 14.31 -22.71
N GLU A 9 -4.25 13.18 -23.05
CA GLU A 9 -3.89 11.88 -22.45
C GLU A 9 -2.44 11.50 -22.77
N LEU A 10 -2.00 11.66 -24.03
CA LEU A 10 -0.60 11.45 -24.42
C LEU A 10 0.36 12.38 -23.66
N PHE A 11 0.00 13.66 -23.50
CA PHE A 11 0.78 14.61 -22.72
C PHE A 11 0.95 14.14 -21.28
N ILE A 12 -0.14 13.69 -20.64
CA ILE A 12 -0.13 13.20 -19.27
C ILE A 12 0.78 11.98 -19.13
N GLN A 13 0.66 11.01 -20.04
CA GLN A 13 1.48 9.80 -20.04
C GLN A 13 2.98 10.11 -20.18
N GLU A 14 3.36 11.04 -21.07
CA GLU A 14 4.76 11.43 -21.23
C GLU A 14 5.27 12.31 -20.07
N TYR A 15 4.40 13.12 -19.47
CA TYR A 15 4.75 13.97 -18.34
C TYR A 15 5.06 13.15 -17.09
N ILE A 16 4.27 12.11 -16.82
CA ILE A 16 4.51 11.20 -15.69
C ILE A 16 5.86 10.47 -15.84
N LYS A 17 6.27 10.13 -17.07
CA LYS A 17 7.55 9.46 -17.33
C LYS A 17 8.75 10.39 -17.18
N THR A 18 8.62 11.66 -17.60
CA THR A 18 9.78 12.55 -17.81
C THR A 18 9.86 13.72 -16.83
N GLY A 19 8.75 14.09 -16.18
CA GLY A 19 8.62 15.32 -15.40
C GLY A 19 8.79 16.63 -16.19
N ASN A 20 8.95 16.55 -17.52
CA ASN A 20 9.28 17.71 -18.36
C ASN A 20 8.07 18.09 -19.23
N ALA A 21 7.42 19.20 -18.88
CA ALA A 21 6.21 19.68 -19.58
C ALA A 21 6.45 20.00 -21.07
N THR A 22 7.62 20.56 -21.41
CA THR A 22 7.91 20.95 -22.79
C THR A 22 8.12 19.71 -23.66
N SER A 23 8.95 18.78 -23.20
CA SER A 23 9.24 17.53 -23.91
C SER A 23 7.99 16.66 -24.06
N SER A 24 7.16 16.63 -23.01
CA SER A 24 5.89 15.89 -23.02
C SER A 24 4.90 16.48 -24.03
N ALA A 25 4.83 17.80 -24.14
CA ALA A 25 3.98 18.46 -25.14
C ALA A 25 4.46 18.17 -26.57
N ILE A 26 5.78 18.19 -26.83
CA ILE A 26 6.32 17.84 -28.15
C ILE A 26 5.93 16.41 -28.53
N LYS A 27 6.17 15.45 -27.63
CA LYS A 27 5.85 14.04 -27.86
C LYS A 27 4.35 13.77 -27.99
N ALA A 28 3.51 14.56 -27.33
CA ALA A 28 2.05 14.49 -27.47
C ALA A 28 1.52 15.10 -28.78
N GLY A 29 2.41 15.60 -29.65
CA GLY A 29 2.06 16.12 -30.97
C GLY A 29 1.69 17.61 -30.98
N TYR A 30 2.08 18.38 -29.96
CA TYR A 30 1.98 19.84 -30.01
C TYR A 30 3.17 20.44 -30.77
N SER A 31 2.96 21.60 -31.40
CA SER A 31 4.00 22.30 -32.14
C SER A 31 5.18 22.63 -31.23
N GLU A 32 6.40 22.28 -31.66
CA GLU A 32 7.63 22.54 -30.91
C GLU A 32 7.80 24.01 -30.54
N ARG A 33 7.46 24.92 -31.47
CA ARG A 33 7.53 26.38 -31.26
C ARG A 33 6.68 26.85 -30.08
N THR A 34 5.57 26.18 -29.79
CA THR A 34 4.63 26.57 -28.72
C THR A 34 4.59 25.58 -27.55
N ALA A 35 5.32 24.46 -27.64
CA ALA A 35 5.28 23.37 -26.67
C ALA A 35 5.60 23.82 -25.24
N LYS A 36 6.53 24.78 -25.06
CA LYS A 36 6.85 25.33 -23.74
C LYS A 36 5.64 26.00 -23.08
N SER A 37 4.97 26.88 -23.82
CA SER A 37 3.79 27.61 -23.31
C SER A 37 2.60 26.66 -23.14
N ILE A 38 2.36 25.77 -24.11
CA ILE A 38 1.27 24.80 -24.06
C ILE A 38 1.46 23.84 -22.90
N GLY A 39 2.65 23.26 -22.71
CA GLY A 39 2.92 22.31 -21.64
C GLY A 39 2.65 22.92 -20.25
N GLN A 40 3.11 24.17 -20.01
CA GLN A 40 2.82 24.87 -18.76
C GLN A 40 1.33 25.15 -18.58
N ARG A 41 0.64 25.56 -19.66
CA ARG A 41 -0.82 25.78 -19.62
C ARG A 41 -1.60 24.50 -19.35
N LEU A 42 -1.20 23.36 -19.93
CA LEU A 42 -1.86 22.07 -19.69
C LEU A 42 -1.78 21.68 -18.22
N LEU A 43 -0.66 21.97 -17.56
CA LEU A 43 -0.50 21.70 -16.13
C LEU A 43 -1.37 22.59 -15.23
N THR A 44 -1.99 23.67 -15.73
CA THR A 44 -2.93 24.47 -14.92
C THR A 44 -4.36 23.94 -14.97
N PHE A 45 -4.70 23.09 -15.94
CA PHE A 45 -6.04 22.54 -16.10
C PHE A 45 -6.36 21.52 -15.00
N VAL A 46 -7.52 21.68 -14.36
CA VAL A 46 -7.93 20.88 -13.19
C VAL A 46 -8.03 19.40 -13.55
N ASP A 47 -8.62 19.06 -14.70
CA ASP A 47 -8.82 17.68 -15.12
C ASP A 47 -7.48 16.97 -15.41
N ILE A 48 -6.52 17.69 -15.98
CA ILE A 48 -5.17 17.19 -16.24
C ILE A 48 -4.42 16.94 -14.93
N LYS A 49 -4.49 17.89 -13.98
CA LYS A 49 -3.87 17.71 -12.65
C LYS A 49 -4.42 16.49 -11.93
N LYS A 50 -5.75 16.36 -11.88
CA LYS A 50 -6.42 15.20 -11.26
C LYS A 50 -5.96 13.90 -11.91
N ARG A 51 -5.90 13.84 -13.24
CA ARG A 51 -5.47 12.64 -13.95
C ARG A 51 -4.01 12.29 -13.68
N ILE A 52 -3.12 13.29 -13.65
CA ILE A 52 -1.71 13.07 -13.28
C ILE A 52 -1.62 12.49 -11.88
N GLU A 53 -2.38 13.04 -10.92
CA GLU A 53 -2.41 12.56 -9.54
C GLU A 53 -2.93 11.12 -9.44
N GLU A 54 -4.07 10.80 -10.07
CA GLU A 54 -4.63 9.45 -10.12
C GLU A 54 -3.62 8.42 -10.66
N LEU A 55 -2.98 8.73 -11.78
CA LEU A 55 -2.01 7.84 -12.40
C LEU A 55 -0.73 7.74 -11.57
N SER A 56 -0.27 8.84 -10.98
CA SER A 56 0.90 8.84 -10.10
C SER A 56 0.65 8.01 -8.85
N GLN A 57 -0.53 8.10 -8.24
CA GLN A 57 -0.95 7.27 -7.11
C GLN A 57 -1.05 5.80 -7.52
N LYS A 58 -1.64 5.51 -8.69
CA LYS A 58 -1.70 4.13 -9.21
C LYS A 58 -0.29 3.55 -9.43
N ILE A 59 0.64 4.34 -9.97
CA ILE A 59 2.04 3.94 -10.12
C ILE A 59 2.70 3.77 -8.76
N ALA A 60 2.46 4.65 -7.79
CA ALA A 60 3.02 4.54 -6.45
C ALA A 60 2.54 3.26 -5.75
N CYS A 61 1.24 2.98 -5.78
CA CYS A 61 0.66 1.75 -5.25
C CYS A 61 1.20 0.51 -5.96
N ASN A 62 1.37 0.56 -7.28
CA ASN A 62 1.96 -0.54 -8.05
C ASN A 62 3.49 -0.66 -7.90
N SER A 63 4.17 0.42 -7.49
CA SER A 63 5.62 0.45 -7.22
C SER A 63 5.98 -0.07 -5.82
N ILE A 64 4.99 -0.27 -4.95
CA ILE A 64 5.20 -0.98 -3.69
C ILE A 64 5.34 -2.46 -4.03
N MET A 65 6.51 -3.04 -3.76
CA MET A 65 6.73 -4.48 -3.90
C MET A 65 5.66 -5.25 -3.13
N THR A 66 4.99 -6.17 -3.81
CA THR A 66 4.10 -7.17 -3.21
C THR A 66 4.87 -8.05 -2.21
N ALA A 67 4.14 -8.79 -1.35
CA ALA A 67 4.79 -9.72 -0.42
C ALA A 67 5.70 -10.72 -1.13
N LYS A 68 5.27 -11.22 -2.29
CA LYS A 68 6.03 -12.14 -3.13
C LYS A 68 7.30 -11.50 -3.70
N GLU A 69 7.20 -10.30 -4.28
CA GLU A 69 8.37 -9.61 -4.84
C GLU A 69 9.42 -9.27 -3.77
N ARG A 70 8.98 -8.92 -2.55
CA ARG A 70 9.89 -8.74 -1.42
C ARG A 70 10.62 -10.03 -1.06
N GLN A 71 9.92 -11.17 -1.01
CA GLN A 71 10.53 -12.48 -0.75
C GLN A 71 11.55 -12.85 -1.84
N GLU A 72 11.21 -12.64 -3.11
CA GLU A 72 12.12 -12.88 -4.24
C GLU A 72 13.35 -11.97 -4.17
N TYR A 73 13.17 -10.70 -3.83
CA TYR A 73 14.26 -9.74 -3.68
C TYR A 73 15.20 -10.10 -2.52
N LEU A 74 14.65 -10.44 -1.35
CA LEU A 74 15.44 -10.90 -0.20
C LEU A 74 16.22 -12.18 -0.53
N THR A 75 15.61 -13.12 -1.24
CA THR A 75 16.27 -14.36 -1.70
C THR A 75 17.45 -14.06 -2.63
N LYS A 76 17.29 -13.10 -3.56
CA LYS A 76 18.40 -12.66 -4.42
C LYS A 76 19.55 -12.04 -3.62
N LEU A 77 19.25 -11.20 -2.63
CA LEU A 77 20.27 -10.61 -1.75
C LEU A 77 21.04 -11.66 -0.95
N ILE A 78 20.35 -12.70 -0.45
CA ILE A 78 20.98 -13.81 0.28
C ILE A 78 21.97 -14.57 -0.62
N ASN A 79 21.60 -14.78 -1.88
CA ASN A 79 22.41 -15.54 -2.84
C ASN A 79 23.54 -14.73 -3.51
N ALA A 80 23.51 -13.39 -3.44
CA ALA A 80 24.50 -12.52 -4.06
C ALA A 80 25.88 -12.63 -3.39
N ALA A 81 26.95 -12.78 -4.18
CA ALA A 81 28.31 -13.03 -3.65
C ALA A 81 28.94 -11.80 -2.97
N ASP A 82 28.54 -10.60 -3.37
CA ASP A 82 29.08 -9.30 -2.97
C ASP A 82 28.37 -8.67 -1.75
N VAL A 83 27.40 -9.36 -1.17
CA VAL A 83 26.66 -8.90 0.02
C VAL A 83 27.30 -9.44 1.30
N LYS A 84 27.47 -8.57 2.30
CA LYS A 84 28.01 -8.95 3.61
C LYS A 84 27.14 -10.01 4.27
N VAL A 85 27.78 -11.00 4.91
CA VAL A 85 27.09 -12.09 5.63
C VAL A 85 26.09 -11.54 6.66
N SER A 86 26.43 -10.47 7.37
CA SER A 86 25.51 -9.82 8.33
C SER A 86 24.20 -9.34 7.69
N ASP A 87 24.27 -8.83 6.47
CA ASP A 87 23.10 -8.32 5.76
C ASP A 87 22.28 -9.46 5.16
N LYS A 88 22.93 -10.55 4.74
CA LYS A 88 22.27 -11.80 4.37
C LYS A 88 21.49 -12.42 5.53
N LEU A 89 22.08 -12.44 6.74
CA LEU A 89 21.41 -12.94 7.94
C LEU A 89 20.19 -12.10 8.31
N LYS A 90 20.27 -10.76 8.17
CA LYS A 90 19.11 -9.88 8.36
C LYS A 90 18.02 -10.16 7.31
N ALA A 91 18.40 -10.35 6.04
CA ALA A 91 17.44 -10.69 4.99
C ALA A 91 16.73 -12.02 5.26
N LEU A 92 17.45 -13.03 5.77
CA LEU A 92 16.89 -14.32 6.19
C LEU A 92 15.92 -14.17 7.37
N ASP A 93 16.29 -13.41 8.41
CA ASP A 93 15.41 -13.13 9.56
C ASP A 93 14.11 -12.43 9.14
N ILE A 94 14.21 -11.43 8.25
CA ILE A 94 13.04 -10.75 7.68
C ILE A 94 12.17 -11.73 6.89
N LEU A 95 12.79 -12.62 6.10
CA LEU A 95 12.06 -13.62 5.31
C LEU A 95 11.27 -14.57 6.21
N ASN A 96 11.90 -15.10 7.26
CA ASN A 96 11.28 -15.99 8.24
C ASN A 96 10.11 -15.32 8.99
N LYS A 97 10.25 -14.02 9.32
CA LYS A 97 9.16 -13.22 9.90
C LYS A 97 8.01 -13.04 8.92
N MET A 98 8.30 -12.87 7.63
CA MET A 98 7.27 -12.75 6.59
C MET A 98 6.54 -14.07 6.31
N THR A 99 7.21 -15.22 6.42
CA THR A 99 6.61 -16.55 6.19
C THR A 99 5.93 -17.12 7.43
N GLY A 100 6.12 -16.49 8.60
CA GLY A 100 5.56 -16.98 9.86
C GLY A 100 6.27 -18.22 10.40
N GLU A 101 7.51 -18.47 9.97
CA GLU A 101 8.33 -19.58 10.48
C GLU A 101 8.66 -19.43 11.97
N TYR A 102 8.64 -18.20 12.48
CA TYR A 102 8.70 -17.93 13.92
C TYR A 102 7.32 -18.02 14.55
N ILE A 103 7.09 -19.07 15.35
CA ILE A 103 5.97 -19.11 16.29
C ILE A 103 6.30 -18.15 17.44
N GLN A 104 5.74 -16.95 17.41
CA GLN A 104 5.83 -16.04 18.55
C GLN A 104 4.85 -16.53 19.62
N LYS A 105 5.36 -17.02 20.76
CA LYS A 105 4.53 -17.30 21.92
C LYS A 105 3.97 -15.97 22.43
N VAL A 106 2.69 -15.75 22.22
CA VAL A 106 1.97 -14.61 22.81
C VAL A 106 1.44 -15.08 24.17
N GLU A 107 2.04 -14.61 25.26
CA GLU A 107 1.47 -14.75 26.59
C GLU A 107 0.39 -13.69 26.79
N VAL A 108 -0.88 -14.10 26.81
CA VAL A 108 -1.99 -13.20 27.14
C VAL A 108 -2.26 -13.31 28.64
N ASN A 109 -1.79 -12.34 29.41
CA ASN A 109 -2.15 -12.19 30.83
C ASN A 109 -3.51 -11.48 30.91
N GLY A 110 -4.58 -12.25 30.77
CA GLY A 110 -5.94 -11.78 31.04
C GLY A 110 -6.33 -12.09 32.48
N GLU A 111 -6.64 -11.07 33.28
CA GLU A 111 -7.45 -11.27 34.49
C GLU A 111 -8.87 -11.64 34.05
N LEU A 112 -9.21 -12.93 34.10
CA LEU A 112 -10.58 -13.37 33.98
C LEU A 112 -11.33 -12.91 35.24
N LYS A 113 -12.04 -11.78 35.14
CA LYS A 113 -13.09 -11.44 36.10
C LYS A 113 -14.21 -12.45 35.90
N THR A 114 -14.14 -13.58 36.59
CA THR A 114 -15.29 -14.44 36.77
C THR A 114 -16.26 -13.71 37.69
N GLU A 115 -17.15 -12.90 37.13
CA GLU A 115 -18.31 -12.46 37.88
C GLU A 115 -19.15 -13.70 38.16
N ASP A 116 -19.30 -14.04 39.43
CA ASP A 116 -20.17 -15.13 39.86
C ASP A 116 -21.59 -14.82 39.35
N PRO A 117 -22.12 -15.61 38.40
CA PRO A 117 -23.39 -15.32 37.75
C PRO A 117 -24.57 -15.40 38.73
N PHE A 118 -24.34 -15.90 39.95
CA PHE A 118 -25.34 -16.06 40.99
C PHE A 118 -25.23 -15.03 42.12
N LYS A 119 -24.23 -14.13 42.08
CA LYS A 119 -23.91 -13.20 43.19
C LYS A 119 -25.07 -12.31 43.64
N ASN A 120 -26.02 -12.03 42.75
CA ASN A 120 -27.15 -11.12 43.01
C ASN A 120 -28.50 -11.83 43.10
N LEU A 121 -28.53 -13.17 43.14
CA LEU A 121 -29.78 -13.91 43.25
C LEU A 121 -30.12 -14.20 44.71
N THR A 122 -31.41 -14.07 45.02
CA THR A 122 -31.97 -14.50 46.29
C THR A 122 -32.10 -16.03 46.35
N THR A 123 -32.20 -16.58 47.56
CA THR A 123 -32.36 -18.03 47.76
C THR A 123 -33.56 -18.61 47.01
N ASP A 124 -34.64 -17.83 46.88
CA ASP A 124 -35.85 -18.29 46.19
C ASP A 124 -35.70 -18.27 44.66
N GLU A 125 -34.94 -17.32 44.10
CA GLU A 125 -34.58 -17.29 42.69
C GLU A 125 -33.64 -18.44 42.31
N LEU A 126 -32.67 -18.76 43.19
CA LEU A 126 -31.81 -19.93 43.01
C LEU A 126 -32.61 -21.24 43.04
N ARG A 127 -33.59 -21.36 43.94
CA ARG A 127 -34.48 -22.53 44.00
C ARG A 127 -35.29 -22.69 42.71
N LYS A 128 -35.86 -21.62 42.16
CA LYS A 128 -36.57 -21.70 40.87
C LYS A 128 -35.67 -22.22 39.75
N ILE A 129 -34.44 -21.71 39.66
CA ILE A 129 -33.48 -22.17 38.64
C ILE A 129 -33.13 -23.66 38.78
N ILE A 130 -33.08 -24.19 40.01
CA ILE A 130 -32.74 -25.59 40.28
C ILE A 130 -33.94 -26.53 40.06
N PHE A 131 -35.16 -26.08 40.35
CA PHE A 131 -36.36 -26.93 40.44
C PHE A 131 -37.42 -26.68 39.34
N ASP A 132 -37.29 -25.64 38.51
CA ASP A 132 -38.21 -25.36 37.38
C ASP A 132 -37.75 -26.02 36.04
N ASN A 133 -37.01 -27.13 36.10
CA ASN A 133 -36.68 -27.99 34.94
C ASN A 133 -37.43 -29.33 34.98
#